data_AF-A0A7X3P143-F1
#
_entry.id   AF-A0A7X3P143-F1
#
_cell.length_a   1.000
_cell.length_b   1.000
_cell.length_c   1.000
_cell.angle_alpha   90.00
_cell.angle_beta   90.00
_cell.angle_gamma   90.00
#
_symmetry.space_group_name_H-M   'P 1'
#
loop_
_entity.id
_entity.type
_entity.pdbx_description
1 polymer ?
#
loop_
_entity_poly.entity_id
_entity_poly.type
_entity_poly.pdbx_seq_one_letter_code
_entity_poly.pdbx_strand_id
1 'polypeptide(L)'
;MRLLTLLIALILCASVLLIGCERIIKQSVVGNAVPPQISLEKAQAAMKGVSGRRAAVQQKAEETGDFSTIFTASDDIFREELGFRKELWVDLAEIYRQENLENAALLDGLENLQGAFAEKLKAGTLEMFYFQYIRAFDEIIIEYLRLSFEFPEKSEQELLALFRVSMRDQKAIIVFP
;
A
#
# COMPACT_ATOMS: atom_id res chain seq x y z
N MET A 1 25.54 62.88 27.38
CA MET A 1 26.04 61.56 27.82
C MET A 1 24.97 60.58 28.30
N ARG A 2 23.78 61.01 28.79
CA ARG A 2 22.68 60.10 29.18
C ARG A 2 21.91 59.47 28.01
N LEU A 3 21.81 60.16 26.87
CA LEU A 3 21.12 59.65 25.68
C LEU A 3 21.91 58.52 24.98
N LEU A 4 23.24 58.61 25.01
CA LEU A 4 24.14 57.63 24.39
C LEU A 4 24.14 56.30 25.15
N THR A 5 24.02 56.35 26.48
CA THR A 5 23.93 55.16 27.35
C THR A 5 22.60 54.43 27.18
N LEU A 6 21.50 55.16 26.97
CA LEU A 6 20.19 54.57 26.66
C LEU A 6 20.17 53.87 25.30
N LEU A 7 20.84 54.44 24.29
CA LEU A 7 20.91 53.85 22.95
C LEU A 7 21.74 52.55 22.93
N ILE A 8 22.84 52.48 23.69
CA ILE A 8 23.66 51.26 23.82
C ILE A 8 22.89 50.16 24.56
N ALA A 9 22.13 50.51 25.62
CA ALA A 9 21.31 49.55 26.35
C ALA A 9 20.15 48.99 25.51
N LEU A 10 19.58 49.79 24.61
CA LEU A 10 18.50 49.36 23.71
C LEU A 10 18.99 48.41 22.61
N ILE A 11 20.20 48.64 22.07
CA ILE A 11 20.83 47.75 21.08
C ILE A 11 21.21 46.40 21.73
N LEU A 12 21.65 46.40 22.99
CA LEU A 12 21.95 45.18 23.75
C LEU A 12 20.70 44.37 24.15
N CYS A 13 19.55 45.01 24.37
CA CYS A 13 18.30 44.28 24.60
C CYS A 13 17.73 43.65 23.32
N ALA A 14 17.99 44.26 22.14
CA ALA A 14 17.56 43.70 20.86
C ALA A 14 18.40 42.46 20.44
N SER A 15 19.66 42.37 20.85
CA SER A 15 20.53 41.23 20.54
C SER A 15 20.35 40.03 21.48
N VAL A 16 19.81 40.23 22.69
CA VAL A 16 19.46 39.11 23.60
C VAL A 16 18.17 38.39 23.17
N LEU A 17 17.31 39.01 22.35
CA LEU A 17 16.18 38.32 21.69
C LEU A 17 16.59 37.49 20.46
N LEU A 18 17.87 37.54 20.04
CA LEU A 18 18.40 36.77 18.91
C LEU A 18 19.43 35.71 19.31
N ILE A 19 19.81 35.62 20.59
CA ILE A 19 20.55 34.49 21.17
C ILE A 19 19.56 33.56 21.89
N GLY A 20 18.51 33.23 21.15
CA GLY A 20 17.66 32.06 21.33
C GLY A 20 17.69 31.26 20.02
N CYS A 21 18.88 31.12 19.43
CA CYS A 21 19.14 30.23 18.30
C CYS A 21 19.31 28.80 18.81
N GLU A 22 18.24 28.23 19.34
CA GLU A 22 17.80 26.92 18.88
C GLU A 22 16.36 27.13 18.39
N ARG A 23 16.25 27.84 17.26
CA ARG A 23 15.08 27.69 16.41
C ARG A 23 15.05 26.21 16.05
N ILE A 24 14.20 25.51 16.77
CA ILE A 24 13.42 24.37 16.31
C ILE A 24 13.02 24.70 14.88
N ILE A 25 13.84 24.30 13.93
CA ILE A 25 13.38 24.00 12.60
C ILE A 25 12.54 22.75 12.84
N LYS A 26 11.28 22.98 13.24
CA LYS A 26 10.17 22.13 12.77
C LYS A 26 10.25 22.28 11.26
N GLN A 27 11.14 21.50 10.65
CA GLN A 27 10.90 21.01 9.32
C GLN A 27 9.53 20.39 9.48
N SER A 28 8.54 21.08 8.92
CA SER A 28 7.30 20.47 8.51
C SER A 28 7.71 19.32 7.61
N VAL A 29 8.02 18.18 8.21
CA VAL A 29 8.00 16.89 7.54
C VAL A 29 6.52 16.55 7.44
N VAL A 30 5.80 17.33 6.63
CA VAL A 30 4.96 16.73 5.59
C VAL A 30 5.93 16.28 4.52
N GLY A 31 6.89 15.44 4.91
CA GLY A 31 7.69 14.69 4.00
C GLY A 31 6.78 13.57 3.60
N ASN A 32 6.52 13.46 2.31
CA ASN A 32 6.33 12.16 1.71
C ASN A 32 7.49 11.29 2.21
N ALA A 33 7.30 10.58 3.32
CA ALA A 33 8.26 9.60 3.79
C ALA A 33 8.29 8.60 2.65
N VAL A 34 9.29 8.74 1.78
CA VAL A 34 9.64 7.71 0.83
C VAL A 34 9.93 6.51 1.74
N PRO A 35 9.15 5.43 1.63
CA PRO A 35 9.39 4.23 2.41
C PRO A 35 10.87 3.88 2.37
N PRO A 36 11.46 3.29 3.43
CA PRO A 36 12.80 2.77 3.34
C PRO A 36 12.86 1.88 2.10
N GLN A 37 13.72 2.21 1.14
CA GLN A 37 13.77 1.56 -0.18
C GLN A 37 13.85 0.03 -0.03
N ILE A 38 14.52 -0.41 1.04
CA ILE A 38 14.68 -1.80 1.47
C ILE A 38 13.33 -2.49 1.75
N SER A 39 12.36 -1.81 2.38
CA SER A 39 11.04 -2.38 2.71
C SER A 39 10.22 -2.64 1.45
N LEU A 40 10.25 -1.69 0.50
CA LEU A 40 9.54 -1.83 -0.77
C LEU A 40 10.18 -2.91 -1.64
N GLU A 41 11.50 -2.96 -1.71
CA GLU A 41 12.23 -4.02 -2.43
C GLU A 41 11.92 -5.41 -1.87
N LYS A 42 11.83 -5.56 -0.54
CA LYS A 42 11.42 -6.81 0.11
C LYS A 42 9.97 -7.19 -0.25
N ALA A 43 9.05 -6.23 -0.23
CA ALA A 43 7.66 -6.45 -0.64
C ALA A 43 7.53 -6.92 -2.09
N GLN A 44 8.23 -6.25 -3.00
CA GLN A 44 8.29 -6.63 -4.40
C GLN A 44 8.94 -8.01 -4.61
N ALA A 45 10.00 -8.33 -3.86
CA ALA A 45 10.64 -9.63 -3.92
C ALA A 45 9.71 -10.76 -3.47
N ALA A 46 8.95 -10.56 -2.38
CA ALA A 46 7.94 -11.52 -1.93
C ALA A 46 6.85 -11.73 -3.00
N MET A 47 6.39 -10.65 -3.64
CA MET A 47 5.38 -10.74 -4.70
C MET A 47 5.89 -11.37 -6.01
N LYS A 48 7.21 -11.41 -6.25
CA LYS A 48 7.78 -12.21 -7.34
C LYS A 48 7.58 -13.71 -7.10
N GLY A 49 7.67 -14.19 -5.86
CA GLY A 49 7.38 -15.58 -5.50
C GLY A 49 5.93 -15.96 -5.80
N VAL A 50 4.99 -15.12 -5.33
CA VAL A 50 3.55 -15.23 -5.65
C VAL A 50 3.32 -15.26 -7.16
N SER A 51 3.92 -14.32 -7.90
CA SER A 51 3.79 -14.23 -9.35
C SER A 51 4.28 -15.49 -10.08
N GLY A 52 5.44 -16.02 -9.65
CA GLY A 52 6.01 -17.26 -10.19
C GLY A 52 5.10 -18.46 -9.96
N ARG A 53 4.53 -18.60 -8.75
CA ARG A 53 3.62 -19.70 -8.45
C ARG A 53 2.28 -19.59 -9.16
N ARG A 54 1.70 -18.40 -9.26
CA ARG A 54 0.49 -18.18 -10.07
C ARG A 54 0.73 -18.58 -11.52
N ALA A 55 1.87 -18.20 -12.10
CA ALA A 55 2.23 -18.59 -13.46
C ALA A 55 2.37 -20.11 -13.62
N ALA A 56 3.02 -20.80 -12.68
CA ALA A 56 3.15 -22.25 -12.71
C ALA A 56 1.81 -22.98 -12.59
N VAL A 57 0.92 -22.51 -11.70
CA VAL A 57 -0.42 -23.08 -11.54
C VAL A 57 -1.26 -22.83 -12.79
N GLN A 58 -1.23 -21.61 -13.34
CA GLN A 58 -1.93 -21.26 -14.58
C GLN A 58 -1.48 -22.15 -15.74
N GLN A 59 -0.17 -22.24 -15.95
CA GLN A 59 0.41 -23.06 -17.02
C GLN A 59 -0.02 -24.53 -16.88
N LYS A 60 0.03 -25.08 -15.66
CA LYS A 60 -0.42 -26.45 -15.42
C LYS A 60 -1.89 -26.64 -15.74
N ALA A 61 -2.76 -25.71 -15.33
CA ALA A 61 -4.19 -25.76 -15.61
C ALA A 61 -4.47 -25.68 -17.13
N GLU A 62 -3.71 -24.86 -17.85
CA GLU A 62 -3.78 -24.78 -19.33
C GLU A 62 -3.32 -26.08 -20.00
N GLU A 63 -2.24 -26.69 -19.52
CA GLU A 63 -1.72 -27.97 -20.04
C GLU A 63 -2.67 -29.14 -19.79
N THR A 64 -3.34 -29.19 -18.63
CA THR A 64 -4.25 -30.28 -18.28
C THR A 64 -5.71 -30.02 -18.65
N GLY A 65 -6.06 -28.78 -18.97
CA GLY A 65 -7.45 -28.34 -19.14
C GLY A 65 -8.28 -28.35 -17.85
N ASP A 66 -7.63 -28.35 -16.69
CA ASP A 66 -8.30 -28.43 -15.38
C ASP A 66 -8.01 -27.16 -14.56
N PHE A 67 -9.00 -26.27 -14.51
CA PHE A 67 -8.94 -25.01 -13.79
C PHE A 67 -9.65 -25.05 -12.43
N SER A 68 -10.20 -26.19 -12.03
CA SER A 68 -11.00 -26.33 -10.80
C SER A 68 -10.21 -26.02 -9.51
N THR A 69 -8.87 -26.08 -9.60
CA THR A 69 -7.97 -25.86 -8.46
C THR A 69 -7.51 -24.40 -8.30
N ILE A 70 -7.82 -23.53 -9.25
CA ILE A 70 -7.26 -22.16 -9.33
C ILE A 70 -7.58 -21.33 -8.09
N PHE A 71 -8.82 -21.39 -7.59
CA PHE A 71 -9.24 -20.62 -6.41
C PHE A 71 -8.50 -21.07 -5.15
N THR A 72 -8.47 -22.38 -4.88
CA THR A 72 -7.76 -22.95 -3.73
C THR A 72 -6.26 -22.67 -3.82
N ALA A 73 -5.68 -22.83 -5.00
CA ALA A 73 -4.26 -22.56 -5.22
C ALA A 73 -3.89 -21.10 -4.93
N SER A 74 -4.78 -20.14 -5.20
CA SER A 74 -4.52 -18.74 -4.88
C SER A 74 -4.38 -18.48 -3.38
N ASP A 75 -5.30 -19.01 -2.58
CA ASP A 75 -5.24 -18.86 -1.12
C ASP A 75 -4.00 -19.59 -0.56
N ASP A 76 -3.69 -20.78 -1.07
CA ASP A 76 -2.50 -21.53 -0.69
C ASP A 76 -1.21 -20.77 -1.03
N ILE A 77 -1.14 -20.14 -2.22
CA ILE A 77 -0.01 -19.30 -2.63
C ILE A 77 0.17 -18.13 -1.66
N PHE A 78 -0.91 -17.40 -1.32
CA PHE A 78 -0.78 -16.28 -0.40
C PHE A 78 -0.35 -16.73 1.01
N ARG A 79 -0.92 -17.82 1.50
CA ARG A 79 -0.55 -18.38 2.80
C ARG A 79 0.91 -18.81 2.84
N GLU A 80 1.37 -19.53 1.82
CA GLU A 80 2.70 -20.14 1.79
C GLU A 80 3.80 -19.13 1.45
N GLU A 81 3.56 -18.20 0.52
CA GLU A 81 4.56 -17.22 0.10
C GLU A 81 4.61 -16.00 1.04
N LEU A 82 3.46 -15.57 1.57
CA LEU A 82 3.36 -14.31 2.32
C LEU A 82 3.05 -14.51 3.81
N GLY A 83 2.74 -15.74 4.25
CA GLY A 83 2.29 -15.99 5.62
C GLY A 83 0.90 -15.40 5.91
N PHE A 84 0.13 -15.06 4.87
CA PHE A 84 -1.19 -14.47 5.06
C PHE A 84 -2.15 -15.46 5.70
N ARG A 85 -2.97 -14.97 6.63
CA ARG A 85 -4.16 -15.71 7.02
C ARG A 85 -5.14 -15.79 5.84
N LYS A 86 -6.06 -16.75 5.91
CA LYS A 86 -7.11 -16.91 4.92
C LYS A 86 -7.85 -15.58 4.69
N GLU A 87 -8.12 -15.27 3.44
CA GLU A 87 -8.92 -14.11 2.98
C GLU A 87 -8.34 -12.72 3.34
N LEU A 88 -7.11 -12.61 3.87
CA LEU A 88 -6.53 -11.29 4.18
C LEU A 88 -6.47 -10.37 2.95
N TRP A 89 -6.17 -10.91 1.76
CA TRP A 89 -6.15 -10.12 0.53
C TRP A 89 -7.52 -9.50 0.20
N VAL A 90 -8.62 -10.17 0.57
CA VAL A 90 -9.99 -9.67 0.40
C VAL A 90 -10.22 -8.49 1.34
N ASP A 91 -9.75 -8.57 2.58
CA ASP A 91 -9.82 -7.46 3.53
C ASP A 91 -9.03 -6.24 3.02
N LEU A 92 -7.87 -6.45 2.40
CA LEU A 92 -7.08 -5.36 1.80
C LEU A 92 -7.84 -4.70 0.65
N ALA A 93 -8.46 -5.48 -0.23
CA ALA A 93 -9.27 -4.98 -1.34
C ALA A 93 -10.49 -4.19 -0.84
N GLU A 94 -11.15 -4.66 0.22
CA GLU A 94 -12.28 -3.96 0.82
C GLU A 94 -11.85 -2.65 1.49
N ILE A 95 -10.72 -2.63 2.21
CA ILE A 95 -10.14 -1.41 2.76
C ILE A 95 -9.86 -0.40 1.64
N TYR A 96 -9.22 -0.83 0.55
CA TYR A 96 -8.95 0.03 -0.59
C TYR A 96 -10.23 0.68 -1.14
N ARG A 97 -11.29 -0.10 -1.31
CA ARG A 97 -12.60 0.40 -1.77
C ARG A 97 -13.19 1.43 -0.79
N GLN A 98 -13.18 1.12 0.51
CA GLN A 98 -13.77 1.98 1.54
C GLN A 98 -13.04 3.32 1.70
N GLU A 99 -11.72 3.33 1.66
CA GLU A 99 -10.94 4.56 1.80
C GLU A 99 -10.97 5.43 0.53
N ASN A 100 -11.50 4.92 -0.60
CA ASN A 100 -11.58 5.62 -1.88
C ASN A 100 -13.02 5.87 -2.38
N LEU A 101 -14.03 5.77 -1.51
CA LEU A 101 -15.45 5.98 -1.87
C LEU A 101 -15.76 7.37 -2.48
N GLU A 102 -14.93 8.37 -2.20
CA GLU A 102 -15.12 9.73 -2.72
C GLU A 102 -14.32 9.97 -4.03
N ASN A 103 -13.52 9.00 -4.47
CA ASN A 103 -12.70 9.11 -5.67
C ASN A 103 -13.37 8.41 -6.86
N ALA A 104 -14.17 9.17 -7.61
CA ALA A 104 -14.95 8.65 -8.74
C ALA A 104 -14.10 7.90 -9.79
N ALA A 105 -12.87 8.37 -10.08
CA ALA A 105 -12.01 7.73 -11.06
C ALA A 105 -11.52 6.35 -10.60
N LEU A 106 -11.19 6.20 -9.32
CA LEU A 106 -10.78 4.91 -8.75
C LEU A 106 -11.97 3.95 -8.62
N LEU A 107 -13.14 4.47 -8.29
CA LEU A 107 -14.37 3.68 -8.23
C LEU A 107 -14.76 3.13 -9.62
N ASP A 108 -14.68 3.95 -10.67
CA ASP A 108 -14.95 3.50 -12.04
C ASP A 108 -14.01 2.35 -12.45
N GLY A 109 -12.72 2.45 -12.11
CA GLY A 109 -11.77 1.36 -12.32
C GLY A 109 -12.14 0.07 -11.59
N LEU A 110 -12.58 0.16 -10.32
CA LEU A 110 -13.05 -0.99 -9.54
C LEU A 110 -14.36 -1.57 -10.09
N GLU A 111 -15.29 -0.73 -10.52
CA GLU A 111 -16.56 -1.17 -11.13
C GLU A 111 -16.32 -1.91 -12.44
N ASN A 112 -15.40 -1.43 -13.28
CA ASN A 112 -15.00 -2.12 -14.51
C ASN A 112 -14.36 -3.49 -14.23
N LEU A 113 -13.48 -3.57 -13.22
CA LEU A 113 -12.88 -4.82 -12.75
C LEU A 113 -13.95 -5.81 -12.25
N GLN A 114 -14.92 -5.34 -11.46
CA GLN A 114 -16.05 -6.15 -10.96
C GLN A 114 -16.99 -6.58 -12.09
N GLY A 115 -17.24 -5.71 -13.07
CA GLY A 115 -18.00 -6.02 -14.28
C GLY A 115 -17.36 -7.16 -15.07
N ALA A 116 -16.06 -7.06 -15.35
CA ALA A 116 -15.31 -8.12 -16.03
C ALA A 116 -15.37 -9.44 -15.26
N PHE A 117 -15.20 -9.42 -13.94
CA PHE A 117 -15.35 -10.61 -13.10
C PHE A 117 -16.75 -11.24 -13.25
N ALA A 118 -17.80 -10.44 -13.13
CA ALA A 118 -19.18 -10.91 -13.23
C ALA A 118 -19.51 -11.48 -14.61
N GLU A 119 -18.99 -10.88 -15.68
CA GLU A 119 -19.13 -11.40 -17.04
C GLU A 119 -18.46 -12.77 -17.20
N LYS A 120 -17.21 -12.91 -16.74
CA LYS A 120 -16.47 -14.19 -16.80
C LYS A 120 -17.13 -15.27 -15.96
N LEU A 121 -17.67 -14.91 -14.80
CA LEU A 121 -18.45 -15.82 -13.96
C LEU A 121 -19.70 -16.32 -14.69
N LYS A 122 -20.50 -15.42 -15.27
CA LYS A 122 -21.70 -15.79 -16.05
C LYS A 122 -21.37 -16.65 -17.26
N ALA A 123 -20.23 -16.40 -17.90
CA ALA A 123 -19.75 -17.17 -19.04
C ALA A 123 -19.12 -18.52 -18.66
N GLY A 124 -18.97 -18.84 -17.37
CA GLY A 124 -18.30 -20.07 -16.92
C GLY A 124 -16.80 -20.10 -17.23
N THR A 125 -16.17 -18.93 -17.42
CA THR A 125 -14.75 -18.79 -17.80
C THR A 125 -13.92 -18.05 -16.75
N LEU A 126 -14.49 -17.85 -15.55
CA LEU A 126 -13.81 -17.12 -14.47
C LEU A 126 -12.50 -17.76 -14.07
N GLU A 127 -12.44 -19.09 -13.96
CA GLU A 127 -11.24 -19.80 -13.48
C GLU A 127 -10.03 -19.53 -14.39
N MET A 128 -10.24 -19.43 -15.71
CA MET A 128 -9.20 -19.08 -16.68
C MET A 128 -8.72 -17.63 -16.56
N PHE A 129 -9.56 -16.74 -16.04
CA PHE A 129 -9.30 -15.32 -15.89
C PHE A 129 -8.83 -14.94 -14.48
N TYR A 130 -9.01 -15.81 -13.49
CA TYR A 130 -8.94 -15.45 -12.08
C TYR A 130 -7.59 -14.87 -11.64
N PHE A 131 -6.46 -15.44 -12.09
CA PHE A 131 -5.16 -14.85 -11.75
C PHE A 131 -4.90 -13.51 -12.45
N GLN A 132 -5.51 -13.24 -13.60
CA GLN A 132 -5.44 -11.91 -14.22
C GLN A 132 -6.24 -10.90 -13.39
N TYR A 133 -7.43 -11.29 -12.93
CA TYR A 133 -8.25 -10.51 -12.01
C TYR A 133 -7.50 -10.17 -10.72
N ILE A 134 -6.93 -11.18 -10.04
CA ILE A 134 -6.25 -10.97 -8.76
C ILE A 134 -4.99 -10.09 -8.89
N ARG A 135 -4.28 -10.15 -10.02
CA ARG A 135 -3.10 -9.31 -10.24
C ARG A 135 -3.39 -7.81 -10.19
N ALA A 136 -4.64 -7.39 -10.46
CA ALA A 136 -5.04 -5.99 -10.29
C ALA A 136 -4.82 -5.49 -8.85
N PHE A 137 -4.85 -6.38 -7.86
CA PHE A 137 -4.67 -6.07 -6.45
C PHE A 137 -3.21 -6.17 -5.98
N ASP A 138 -2.26 -6.51 -6.86
CA ASP A 138 -0.87 -6.74 -6.43
C ASP A 138 -0.23 -5.49 -5.83
N GLU A 139 -0.50 -4.30 -6.36
CA GLU A 139 0.03 -3.03 -5.81
C GLU A 139 -0.42 -2.77 -4.37
N ILE A 140 -1.68 -3.06 -4.04
CA ILE A 140 -2.17 -2.88 -2.68
C ILE A 140 -1.63 -3.96 -1.73
N ILE A 141 -1.39 -5.16 -2.23
CA ILE A 141 -0.74 -6.24 -1.46
C ILE A 141 0.72 -5.89 -1.19
N ILE A 142 1.44 -5.35 -2.18
CA ILE A 142 2.81 -4.85 -2.04
C ILE A 142 2.86 -3.77 -0.97
N GLU A 143 1.91 -2.84 -0.96
CA GLU A 143 1.88 -1.77 0.03
C GLU A 143 1.64 -2.30 1.46
N TYR A 144 0.73 -3.27 1.63
CA TYR A 144 0.58 -3.94 2.92
C TYR A 144 1.86 -4.66 3.38
N LEU A 145 2.50 -5.41 2.48
CA LEU A 145 3.77 -6.09 2.77
C LEU A 145 4.87 -5.10 3.12
N ARG A 146 4.97 -3.98 2.41
CA ARG A 146 5.93 -2.90 2.66
C ARG A 146 5.78 -2.38 4.08
N LEU A 147 4.53 -2.13 4.51
CA LEU A 147 4.23 -1.73 5.90
C LEU A 147 4.62 -2.82 6.90
N SER A 148 4.35 -4.09 6.61
CA SER A 148 4.72 -5.20 7.49
C SER A 148 6.24 -5.35 7.66
N PHE A 149 7.02 -5.03 6.61
CA PHE A 149 8.48 -5.04 6.68
C PHE A 149 9.08 -3.77 7.31
N GLU A 150 8.40 -2.64 7.18
CA GLU A 150 8.81 -1.40 7.84
C GLU A 150 8.54 -1.45 9.35
N PHE A 151 7.46 -2.13 9.77
CA PHE A 151 7.02 -2.23 11.16
C PHE A 151 6.77 -3.69 11.59
N PRO A 152 7.82 -4.53 11.63
CA PRO A 152 7.69 -5.97 11.92
C PRO A 152 7.19 -6.27 13.34
N GLU A 153 7.26 -5.30 14.25
CA GLU A 153 6.77 -5.41 15.62
C GLU A 153 5.26 -5.21 15.76
N LYS A 154 4.58 -4.69 14.73
CA LYS A 154 3.15 -4.38 14.77
C LYS A 154 2.29 -5.61 14.59
N SER A 155 1.18 -5.65 15.32
CA SER A 155 0.13 -6.63 15.08
C SER A 155 -0.56 -6.42 13.73
N GLU A 156 -1.24 -7.44 13.22
CA GLU A 156 -2.03 -7.34 11.98
C GLU A 156 -3.04 -6.18 12.04
N GLN A 157 -3.70 -5.97 13.18
CA GLN A 157 -4.68 -4.88 13.33
C GLN A 157 -4.03 -3.50 13.22
N GLU A 158 -2.83 -3.32 13.79
CA GLU A 158 -2.08 -2.07 13.68
C GLU A 158 -1.57 -1.86 12.25
N LEU A 159 -1.15 -2.94 11.56
CA LEU A 159 -0.76 -2.88 10.15
C LEU A 159 -1.94 -2.52 9.25
N LEU A 160 -3.13 -3.09 9.48
CA LEU A 160 -4.35 -2.73 8.75
C LEU A 160 -4.76 -1.28 9.00
N ALA A 161 -4.54 -0.74 10.20
CA ALA A 161 -4.77 0.68 10.48
C ALA A 161 -3.81 1.59 9.70
N LEU A 162 -2.52 1.23 9.61
CA LEU A 162 -1.56 1.95 8.77
C LEU A 162 -1.89 1.83 7.29
N PHE A 163 -2.32 0.66 6.86
CA PHE A 163 -2.72 0.39 5.48
C PHE A 163 -3.91 1.27 5.06
N ARG A 164 -4.92 1.45 5.92
CA ARG A 164 -6.03 2.40 5.68
C ARG A 164 -5.53 3.81 5.41
N VAL A 165 -4.62 4.31 6.24
CA VAL A 165 -4.01 5.64 6.05
C VAL A 165 -3.29 5.70 4.70
N SER A 166 -2.54 4.65 4.37
CA SER A 166 -1.81 4.56 3.10
C SER A 166 -2.73 4.57 1.87
N MET A 167 -3.88 3.88 1.93
CA MET A 167 -4.87 3.88 0.85
C MET A 167 -5.54 5.24 0.68
N ARG A 168 -5.86 5.92 1.78
CA ARG A 168 -6.40 7.29 1.77
C ARG A 168 -5.42 8.29 1.15
N ASP A 169 -4.13 8.13 1.46
CA ASP A 169 -3.05 8.95 0.92
C ASP A 169 -2.60 8.50 -0.49
N GLN A 170 -3.32 7.57 -1.11
CA GLN A 170 -3.10 7.06 -2.47
C GLN A 170 -1.67 6.58 -2.72
N LYS A 171 -1.04 5.94 -1.72
CA LYS A 171 0.33 5.41 -1.86
C LYS A 171 0.41 4.18 -2.76
N ALA A 172 -0.71 3.48 -2.93
CA ALA A 172 -0.88 2.42 -3.93
C ALA A 172 -2.24 2.57 -4.59
N ILE A 173 -2.29 2.23 -5.87
CA ILE A 173 -3.48 2.38 -6.71
C ILE A 173 -3.65 1.07 -7.49
N ILE A 174 -4.88 0.56 -7.52
CA ILE A 174 -5.24 -0.54 -8.39
C ILE A 174 -5.34 0.00 -9.82
N VAL A 175 -4.54 -0.57 -10.72
CA VAL A 175 -4.60 -0.30 -12.16
C VAL A 175 -5.15 -1.54 -12.84
N PHE A 176 -6.39 -1.46 -13.30
CA PHE A 176 -6.98 -2.50 -14.13
C PHE A 176 -6.76 -2.11 -15.62
N PRO A 177 -6.12 -2.96 -16.44
CA PRO A 177 -5.88 -2.68 -17.85
C PRO A 177 -7.15 -2.72 -18.71
#